data_AF-A0A519N075-F1
#
_entry.id   AF-A0A519N075-F1
#
_cell.length_a   1.000
_cell.length_b   1.000
_cell.length_c   1.000
_cell.angle_alpha   90.00
_cell.angle_beta   90.00
_cell.angle_gamma   90.00
#
_symmetry.space_group_name_H-M   'P 1'
#
loop_
_entity.id
_entity.type
_entity.pdbx_description
1 polymer ?
#
loop_
_entity_poly.entity_id
_entity_poly.type
_entity_poly.pdbx_seq_one_letter_code
_entity_poly.pdbx_strand_id
1 'polypeptide(L)'
;YTLEQIAKVEEKYPADHSRIMAKTNLDAAELAKWKKVADDMYFPYSEENGVYLQQDGFLDKELVKVADLDKSQRPINQKWSWDRILRSPYIKQADVLQGFYFFEDHFTREQLEQHFDFYEPYTVHESSLSPCVHSIQAAVLGRMEQAYTFYLRTSRLDLDDYNKEVEEGCHITSMAGTWMSIVEGFGGMRVKDDALHFEPRIPQQWDGYSFKINFRGQVLKVSVNVADTKFTLEGEKELTVFVNGTAVTVEPNTLVTV
;
A
#
# COMPACT_ATOMS: atom_id res chain seq x y z
N TYR A 1 7.06 -17.39 2.08
CA TYR A 1 7.73 -16.71 0.96
C TYR A 1 9.19 -17.12 0.72
N THR A 2 10.18 -16.75 1.55
CA THR A 2 11.61 -16.99 1.24
C THR A 2 11.93 -18.44 0.91
N LEU A 3 11.43 -19.39 1.71
CA LEU A 3 11.60 -20.82 1.47
C LEU A 3 10.96 -21.29 0.16
N GLU A 4 9.77 -20.78 -0.17
CA GLU A 4 9.12 -21.07 -1.45
C GLU A 4 9.93 -20.54 -2.64
N GLN A 5 10.55 -19.36 -2.51
CA GLN A 5 11.38 -18.81 -3.58
C GLN A 5 12.68 -19.62 -3.74
N ILE A 6 13.29 -20.09 -2.66
CA ILE A 6 14.44 -21.00 -2.73
C ILE A 6 14.05 -22.27 -3.50
N ALA A 7 12.93 -22.90 -3.15
CA ALA A 7 12.43 -24.08 -3.85
C ALA A 7 12.12 -23.81 -5.34
N LYS A 8 11.50 -22.66 -5.66
CA LYS A 8 11.24 -22.24 -7.05
C LYS A 8 12.53 -22.05 -7.84
N VAL A 9 13.57 -21.48 -7.22
CA VAL A 9 14.88 -21.28 -7.87
C VAL A 9 15.62 -22.61 -8.02
N GLU A 10 15.52 -23.52 -7.05
CA GLU A 10 16.05 -24.88 -7.17
C GLU A 10 15.44 -25.64 -8.34
N GLU A 11 14.10 -25.59 -8.47
CA GLU A 11 13.36 -26.27 -9.53
C GLU A 11 13.63 -25.67 -10.93
N LYS A 12 13.54 -24.33 -11.05
CA LYS A 12 13.57 -23.66 -12.35
C LYS A 12 14.97 -23.23 -12.79
N TYR A 13 15.89 -23.03 -11.86
CA TYR A 13 17.23 -22.49 -12.10
C TYR A 13 18.31 -23.21 -11.25
N PRO A 14 18.48 -24.53 -11.41
CA PRO A 14 19.31 -25.34 -10.51
C PRO A 14 20.79 -24.91 -10.45
N ALA A 15 21.33 -24.39 -11.56
CA ALA A 15 22.69 -23.86 -11.61
C ALA A 15 22.85 -22.60 -10.74
N ASP A 16 21.87 -21.69 -10.79
CA ASP A 16 21.86 -20.49 -9.94
C ASP A 16 21.59 -20.83 -8.48
N HIS A 17 20.68 -21.78 -8.21
CA HIS A 17 20.47 -22.30 -6.86
C HIS A 17 21.80 -22.79 -6.27
N SER A 18 22.48 -23.70 -6.95
CA SER A 18 23.77 -24.25 -6.49
C SER A 18 24.82 -23.17 -6.27
N ARG A 19 24.93 -22.21 -7.19
CA ARG A 19 25.84 -21.06 -7.10
C ARG A 19 25.53 -20.17 -5.90
N ILE A 20 24.25 -19.88 -5.64
CA ILE A 20 23.81 -19.03 -4.53
C ILE A 20 24.06 -19.75 -3.21
N MET A 21 23.61 -21.01 -3.06
CA MET A 21 23.78 -21.80 -1.85
C MET A 21 25.26 -21.96 -1.47
N ALA A 22 26.14 -22.20 -2.45
CA ALA A 22 27.59 -22.25 -2.23
C ALA A 22 28.19 -20.89 -1.82
N LYS A 23 27.66 -19.78 -2.35
CA LYS A 23 28.15 -18.44 -2.01
C LYS A 23 27.69 -18.00 -0.62
N THR A 24 26.48 -18.36 -0.23
CA THR A 24 25.87 -17.95 1.05
C THR A 24 26.15 -18.92 2.18
N ASN A 25 26.59 -20.15 1.87
CA ASN A 25 26.73 -21.26 2.82
C ASN A 25 25.43 -21.58 3.57
N LEU A 26 24.28 -21.34 2.94
CA LEU A 26 23.00 -21.75 3.50
C LEU A 26 22.87 -23.27 3.44
N ASP A 27 22.34 -23.86 4.50
CA ASP A 27 22.09 -25.30 4.58
C ASP A 27 20.65 -25.62 4.96
N ALA A 28 20.26 -26.88 4.77
CA ALA A 28 18.90 -27.34 5.05
C ALA A 28 18.51 -27.21 6.53
N ALA A 29 19.48 -27.24 7.46
CA ALA A 29 19.21 -27.12 8.89
C ALA A 29 18.84 -25.66 9.24
N GLU A 30 19.50 -24.68 8.64
CA GLU A 30 19.14 -23.28 8.74
C GLU A 30 17.77 -22.99 8.12
N LEU A 31 17.50 -23.51 6.91
CA LEU A 31 16.18 -23.35 6.27
C LEU A 31 15.04 -23.94 7.14
N ALA A 32 15.28 -25.08 7.79
CA ALA A 32 14.33 -25.68 8.72
C ALA A 32 14.10 -24.80 9.96
N LYS A 33 15.14 -24.13 10.47
CA LYS A 33 15.01 -23.16 11.57
C LYS A 33 14.20 -21.93 11.14
N TRP A 34 14.43 -21.40 9.95
CA TRP A 34 13.65 -20.28 9.42
C TRP A 34 12.17 -20.64 9.31
N LYS A 35 11.87 -21.86 8.83
CA LYS A 35 10.49 -22.35 8.78
C LYS A 35 9.87 -22.38 10.17
N LYS A 36 10.58 -22.95 11.14
CA LYS A 36 10.10 -23.02 12.52
C LYS A 36 9.80 -21.64 13.11
N VAL A 37 10.71 -20.67 12.92
CA VAL A 37 10.49 -19.29 13.38
C VAL A 37 9.29 -18.65 12.70
N ALA A 38 9.08 -18.88 11.41
CA ALA A 38 7.93 -18.36 10.68
C ALA A 38 6.60 -19.00 11.13
N ASP A 39 6.59 -20.32 11.35
CA ASP A 39 5.41 -21.07 11.82
C ASP A 39 5.02 -20.69 13.26
N ASP A 40 6.01 -20.40 14.11
CA ASP A 40 5.83 -20.09 15.54
C ASP A 40 5.77 -18.57 15.82
N MET A 41 5.71 -17.71 14.78
CA MET A 41 5.70 -16.26 14.95
C MET A 41 4.43 -15.78 15.66
N TYR A 42 4.60 -15.06 16.76
CA TYR A 42 3.49 -14.47 17.51
C TYR A 42 3.08 -13.13 16.88
N PHE A 43 1.78 -13.00 16.61
CA PHE A 43 1.15 -11.75 16.18
C PHE A 43 0.11 -11.34 17.22
N PRO A 44 0.31 -10.25 17.97
CA PRO A 44 -0.65 -9.85 19.00
C PRO A 44 -1.97 -9.46 18.34
N TYR A 45 -3.08 -10.02 18.84
CA TYR A 45 -4.42 -9.81 18.30
C TYR A 45 -5.39 -9.47 19.44
N SER A 46 -6.22 -8.44 19.23
CA SER A 46 -7.29 -8.07 20.14
C SER A 46 -8.61 -8.63 19.62
N GLU A 47 -9.12 -9.68 20.27
CA GLU A 47 -10.44 -10.25 19.97
C GLU A 47 -11.57 -9.24 20.17
N GLU A 48 -11.46 -8.37 21.18
CA GLU A 48 -12.47 -7.33 21.47
C GLU A 48 -12.58 -6.31 20.33
N ASN A 49 -11.44 -5.88 19.77
CA ASN A 49 -11.40 -4.87 18.72
C ASN A 49 -11.39 -5.49 17.30
N GLY A 50 -11.17 -6.80 17.18
CA GLY A 50 -11.04 -7.50 15.92
C GLY A 50 -9.77 -7.17 15.12
N VAL A 51 -8.71 -6.68 15.77
CA VAL A 51 -7.50 -6.17 15.08
C VAL A 51 -6.20 -6.75 15.62
N TYR A 52 -5.22 -6.92 14.73
CA TYR A 52 -3.82 -7.09 15.11
C TYR A 52 -3.32 -5.82 15.79
N LEU A 53 -2.63 -5.99 16.91
CA LEU A 53 -2.02 -4.90 17.64
C LEU A 53 -0.68 -4.53 17.01
N GLN A 54 -0.40 -3.24 16.91
CA GLN A 54 0.90 -2.75 16.42
C GLN A 54 2.06 -3.25 17.29
N GLN A 55 1.83 -3.37 18.60
CA GLN A 55 2.74 -3.99 19.55
C GLN A 55 1.99 -4.46 20.80
N ASP A 56 2.61 -5.35 21.57
CA ASP A 56 2.12 -5.68 22.92
C ASP A 56 1.98 -4.41 23.76
N GLY A 57 0.88 -4.31 24.50
CA GLY A 57 0.54 -3.14 25.32
C GLY A 57 0.16 -1.89 24.52
N PHE A 58 -0.21 -2.01 23.23
CA PHE A 58 -0.80 -0.87 22.50
C PHE A 58 -2.05 -0.35 23.23
N LEU A 59 -2.92 -1.26 23.67
CA LEU A 59 -4.19 -0.94 24.35
C LEU A 59 -4.01 -0.41 25.78
N ASP A 60 -2.82 -0.51 26.37
CA ASP A 60 -2.53 0.03 27.72
C ASP A 60 -2.39 1.57 27.72
N LYS A 61 -2.38 2.18 26.53
CA LYS A 61 -2.24 3.63 26.33
C LYS A 61 -3.57 4.33 26.52
N GLU A 62 -3.51 5.62 26.86
CA GLU A 62 -4.70 6.47 26.85
C GLU A 62 -5.13 6.73 25.39
N LEU A 63 -6.13 5.99 24.92
CA LEU A 63 -6.58 6.02 23.53
C LEU A 63 -7.42 7.28 23.24
N VAL A 64 -6.75 8.40 22.97
CA VAL A 64 -7.36 9.64 22.48
C VAL A 64 -7.11 9.77 20.98
N LYS A 65 -8.18 9.93 20.19
CA LYS A 65 -8.08 10.09 18.73
C LYS A 65 -7.40 11.42 18.38
N VAL A 66 -6.75 11.47 17.22
CA VAL A 66 -6.11 12.68 16.69
C VAL A 66 -7.12 13.81 16.48
N ALA A 67 -8.37 13.48 16.16
CA ALA A 67 -9.45 14.47 16.01
C ALA A 67 -9.79 15.19 17.32
N ASP A 68 -9.57 14.54 18.46
CA ASP A 68 -9.86 15.06 19.80
C ASP A 68 -8.63 15.73 20.44
N LEU A 69 -7.46 15.64 19.79
CA LEU A 69 -6.25 16.34 20.20
C LEU A 69 -6.32 17.82 19.82
N ASP A 70 -6.00 18.71 20.77
CA ASP A 70 -5.91 20.14 20.48
C ASP A 70 -4.91 20.42 19.34
N LYS A 71 -5.39 21.11 18.30
CA LYS A 71 -4.59 21.52 17.13
C LYS A 71 -3.36 22.34 17.53
N SER A 72 -3.41 23.07 18.64
CA SER A 72 -2.28 23.81 19.21
C SER A 72 -1.11 22.90 19.59
N GLN A 73 -1.33 21.59 19.77
CA GLN A 73 -0.33 20.59 20.11
C GLN A 73 0.29 19.89 18.89
N ARG A 74 -0.15 20.21 17.67
CA ARG A 74 0.35 19.60 16.43
C ARG A 74 1.28 20.54 15.64
N PRO A 75 2.33 20.02 14.98
CA PRO A 75 2.73 18.61 14.94
C PRO A 75 3.38 18.18 16.27
N ILE A 76 3.11 16.94 16.70
CA ILE A 76 3.47 16.47 18.04
C ILE A 76 4.99 16.31 18.18
N ASN A 77 5.69 15.94 17.10
CA ASN A 77 7.15 15.85 17.07
C ASN A 77 7.88 17.17 17.38
N GLN A 78 7.24 18.32 17.15
CA GLN A 78 7.81 19.65 17.42
C GLN A 78 7.36 20.24 18.78
N LYS A 79 6.31 19.68 19.38
CA LYS A 79 5.63 20.31 20.53
C LYS A 79 5.62 19.45 21.80
N TRP A 80 5.84 18.16 21.67
CA TRP A 80 5.86 17.21 22.79
C TRP A 80 7.28 16.74 23.06
N SER A 81 7.54 16.36 24.32
CA SER A 81 8.76 15.62 24.65
C SER A 81 8.68 14.20 24.09
N TRP A 82 9.83 13.65 23.71
CA TRP A 82 9.92 12.30 23.13
C TRP A 82 9.34 11.21 24.05
N ASP A 83 9.54 11.33 25.37
CA ASP A 83 9.00 10.36 26.33
C ASP A 83 7.46 10.35 26.36
N ARG A 84 6.83 11.50 26.13
CA ARG A 84 5.37 11.62 26.02
C ARG A 84 4.88 10.99 24.72
N ILE A 85 5.56 11.27 23.59
CA ILE A 85 5.21 10.68 22.28
C ILE A 85 5.25 9.15 22.35
N LEU A 86 6.32 8.58 22.90
CA LEU A 86 6.51 7.12 22.98
C LEU A 86 5.47 6.39 23.85
N ARG A 87 4.78 7.10 24.74
CA ARG A 87 3.71 6.56 25.60
C ARG A 87 2.30 6.91 25.11
N SER A 88 2.20 7.72 24.06
CA SER A 88 0.93 8.14 23.46
C SER A 88 0.41 7.07 22.49
N PRO A 89 -0.89 7.08 22.15
CA PRO A 89 -1.44 6.18 21.13
C PRO A 89 -1.10 6.63 19.71
N TYR A 90 -0.41 7.76 19.54
CA TYR A 90 -0.25 8.38 18.23
C TYR A 90 0.78 7.66 17.38
N ILE A 91 0.36 7.41 16.14
CA ILE A 91 1.13 6.68 15.15
C ILE A 91 1.63 7.67 14.11
N LYS A 92 2.96 7.71 13.89
CA LYS A 92 3.58 8.65 12.94
C LYS A 92 3.07 8.44 11.51
N GLN A 93 2.95 7.18 11.10
CA GLN A 93 2.66 6.75 9.73
C GLN A 93 2.06 5.34 9.69
N ALA A 94 1.61 4.86 8.52
CA ALA A 94 1.10 3.50 8.40
C ALA A 94 2.13 2.48 8.96
N ASP A 95 1.66 1.63 9.88
CA ASP A 95 2.44 0.56 10.52
C ASP A 95 1.70 -0.78 10.30
N VAL A 96 0.71 -1.10 11.13
CA VAL A 96 -0.20 -2.24 10.86
C VAL A 96 -0.86 -2.07 9.49
N LEU A 97 -1.36 -0.87 9.20
CA LEU A 97 -1.93 -0.53 7.90
C LEU A 97 -0.93 -0.67 6.73
N GLN A 98 0.39 -0.58 6.97
CA GLN A 98 1.39 -0.84 5.93
C GLN A 98 1.42 -2.34 5.57
N GLY A 99 1.28 -3.21 6.56
CA GLY A 99 1.16 -4.66 6.36
C GLY A 99 -0.09 -5.02 5.55
N PHE A 100 -1.23 -4.40 5.90
CA PHE A 100 -2.50 -4.59 5.17
C PHE A 100 -2.45 -4.07 3.73
N TYR A 101 -1.65 -3.04 3.44
CA TYR A 101 -1.39 -2.61 2.07
C TYR A 101 -0.54 -3.62 1.27
N PHE A 102 0.54 -4.15 1.86
CA PHE A 102 1.42 -5.09 1.14
C PHE A 102 0.78 -6.45 0.88
N PHE A 103 -0.06 -6.92 1.81
CA PHE A 103 -0.69 -8.23 1.77
C PHE A 103 -2.22 -8.10 1.69
N GLU A 104 -2.71 -7.07 0.99
CA GLU A 104 -4.13 -6.74 0.88
C GLU A 104 -4.98 -7.95 0.47
N ASP A 105 -4.48 -8.78 -0.44
CA ASP A 105 -5.15 -9.98 -0.96
C ASP A 105 -5.15 -11.18 0.00
N HIS A 106 -4.43 -11.08 1.13
CA HIS A 106 -4.46 -12.09 2.19
C HIS A 106 -5.56 -11.83 3.23
N PHE A 107 -6.23 -10.68 3.17
CA PHE A 107 -7.25 -10.28 4.14
C PHE A 107 -8.60 -10.04 3.46
N THR A 108 -9.69 -10.24 4.20
CA THR A 108 -11.01 -9.87 3.70
C THR A 108 -11.20 -8.36 3.73
N ARG A 109 -12.16 -7.87 2.95
CA ARG A 109 -12.53 -6.44 2.96
C ARG A 109 -12.91 -5.95 4.35
N GLU A 110 -13.63 -6.78 5.10
CA GLU A 110 -14.05 -6.49 6.47
C GLU A 110 -12.85 -6.37 7.42
N GLN A 111 -11.84 -7.24 7.26
CA GLN A 111 -10.60 -7.13 8.04
C GLN A 111 -9.83 -5.86 7.68
N LEU A 112 -9.70 -5.52 6.39
CA LEU A 112 -9.09 -4.25 5.96
C LEU A 112 -9.82 -3.06 6.61
N GLU A 113 -11.15 -3.07 6.59
CA GLU A 113 -11.98 -2.01 7.15
C GLU A 113 -11.81 -1.86 8.66
N GLN A 114 -11.86 -2.98 9.40
CA GLN A 114 -11.69 -3.00 10.85
C GLN A 114 -10.34 -2.40 11.28
N HIS A 115 -9.26 -2.79 10.59
CA HIS A 115 -7.93 -2.26 10.92
C HIS A 115 -7.80 -0.80 10.54
N PHE A 116 -8.34 -0.40 9.39
CA PHE A 116 -8.35 1.00 8.97
C PHE A 116 -9.12 1.89 9.95
N ASP A 117 -10.32 1.48 10.35
CA ASP A 117 -11.15 2.20 11.32
C ASP A 117 -10.53 2.30 12.70
N PHE A 118 -9.75 1.29 13.10
CA PHE A 118 -9.05 1.31 14.37
C PHE A 118 -7.83 2.25 14.32
N TYR A 119 -6.98 2.15 13.30
CA TYR A 119 -5.66 2.80 13.29
C TYR A 119 -5.61 4.19 12.66
N GLU A 120 -6.43 4.48 11.65
CA GLU A 120 -6.44 5.81 11.01
C GLU A 120 -6.72 6.94 12.02
N PRO A 121 -7.68 6.81 12.96
CA PRO A 121 -7.97 7.87 13.92
C PRO A 121 -6.83 8.18 14.89
N TYR A 122 -5.86 7.28 15.06
CA TYR A 122 -4.67 7.48 15.89
C TYR A 122 -3.43 7.90 15.08
N THR A 123 -3.52 7.96 13.75
CA THR A 123 -2.39 8.30 12.88
C THR A 123 -2.27 9.81 12.67
N VAL A 124 -1.12 10.39 13.03
CA VAL A 124 -0.89 11.85 12.92
C VAL A 124 -0.42 12.28 11.53
N HIS A 125 0.01 11.34 10.69
CA HIS A 125 0.53 11.58 9.34
C HIS A 125 1.73 12.55 9.30
N GLU A 126 2.60 12.51 10.32
CA GLU A 126 3.82 13.33 10.42
C GLU A 126 5.00 12.69 9.68
N SER A 127 4.69 12.00 8.59
CA SER A 127 5.61 11.39 7.65
C SER A 127 5.02 11.48 6.26
N SER A 128 5.84 11.89 5.30
CA SER A 128 5.45 12.02 3.89
C SER A 128 4.96 10.71 3.25
N LEU A 129 5.35 9.56 3.81
CA LEU A 129 4.87 8.23 3.37
C LEU A 129 3.43 7.95 3.79
N SER A 130 2.95 8.56 4.86
CA SER A 130 1.70 8.13 5.49
C SER A 130 0.45 8.36 4.64
N PRO A 131 0.23 9.55 4.03
CA PRO A 131 -1.03 9.80 3.35
C PRO A 131 -1.26 8.92 2.13
N CYS A 132 -0.22 8.52 1.37
CA CYS A 132 -0.44 7.71 0.17
C CYS A 132 -1.01 6.32 0.51
N VAL A 133 -0.48 5.66 1.55
CA VAL A 133 -0.94 4.34 1.99
C VAL A 133 -2.38 4.40 2.50
N HIS A 134 -2.75 5.48 3.19
CA HIS A 134 -4.13 5.69 3.64
C HIS A 134 -5.07 6.07 2.49
N SER A 135 -4.58 6.80 1.47
CA SER A 135 -5.33 7.10 0.25
C SER A 135 -5.69 5.81 -0.50
N ILE A 136 -4.71 4.93 -0.68
CA ILE A 136 -4.90 3.64 -1.36
C ILE A 136 -5.90 2.76 -0.61
N GLN A 137 -5.74 2.59 0.69
CA GLN A 137 -6.66 1.76 1.48
C GLN A 137 -8.06 2.36 1.56
N ALA A 138 -8.19 3.69 1.72
CA ALA A 138 -9.50 4.35 1.66
C ALA A 138 -10.18 4.14 0.29
N ALA A 139 -9.42 4.17 -0.81
CA ALA A 139 -9.95 3.90 -2.15
C ALA A 139 -10.44 2.44 -2.27
N VAL A 140 -9.66 1.47 -1.80
CA VAL A 140 -10.04 0.05 -1.74
C VAL A 140 -11.32 -0.12 -0.92
N LEU A 141 -11.42 0.53 0.23
CA LEU A 141 -12.61 0.55 1.10
C LEU A 141 -13.79 1.37 0.55
N GLY A 142 -13.62 2.03 -0.60
CA GLY A 142 -14.68 2.84 -1.25
C GLY A 142 -14.99 4.17 -0.57
N ARG A 143 -14.12 4.60 0.34
CA ARG A 143 -14.21 5.87 1.06
C ARG A 143 -13.58 6.99 0.23
N MET A 144 -14.16 7.25 -0.93
CA MET A 144 -13.54 8.08 -1.97
C MET A 144 -13.25 9.53 -1.54
N GLU A 145 -14.08 10.13 -0.69
CA GLU A 145 -13.82 11.47 -0.14
C GLU A 145 -12.58 11.48 0.77
N GLN A 146 -12.44 10.46 1.63
CA GLN A 146 -11.28 10.29 2.50
C GLN A 146 -10.03 9.98 1.68
N ALA A 147 -10.15 9.09 0.68
CA ALA A 147 -9.07 8.76 -0.25
C ALA A 147 -8.55 10.00 -0.99
N TYR A 148 -9.47 10.84 -1.48
CA TYR A 148 -9.13 12.09 -2.16
C TYR A 148 -8.48 13.12 -1.23
N THR A 149 -8.95 13.21 0.02
CA THR A 149 -8.34 14.08 1.04
C THR A 149 -6.90 13.68 1.32
N PHE A 150 -6.62 12.38 1.46
CA PHE A 150 -5.26 11.87 1.61
C PHE A 150 -4.40 12.07 0.36
N TYR A 151 -4.99 11.88 -0.83
CA TYR A 151 -4.32 12.16 -2.09
C TYR A 151 -3.85 13.61 -2.18
N LEU A 152 -4.68 14.58 -1.79
CA LEU A 152 -4.29 16.00 -1.79
C LEU A 152 -3.12 16.26 -0.83
N ARG A 153 -3.11 15.63 0.35
CA ARG A 153 -1.98 15.76 1.29
C ARG A 153 -0.67 15.24 0.72
N THR A 154 -0.66 14.13 -0.01
CA THR A 154 0.57 13.61 -0.62
C THR A 154 0.99 14.40 -1.88
N SER A 155 0.03 14.74 -2.74
CA SER A 155 0.29 15.41 -4.03
C SER A 155 0.66 16.87 -3.92
N ARG A 156 0.28 17.52 -2.82
CA ARG A 156 0.54 18.94 -2.57
C ARG A 156 1.48 19.19 -1.40
N LEU A 157 2.11 18.14 -0.85
CA LEU A 157 2.95 18.22 0.35
C LEU A 157 3.99 19.35 0.25
N ASP A 158 4.82 19.31 -0.79
CA ASP A 158 5.88 20.30 -1.01
C ASP A 158 5.34 21.63 -1.57
N LEU A 159 4.26 21.59 -2.36
CA LEU A 159 3.69 22.78 -2.99
C LEU A 159 3.02 23.72 -1.99
N ASP A 160 2.37 23.17 -0.97
CA ASP A 160 1.68 23.91 0.08
C ASP A 160 2.49 23.95 1.40
N ASP A 161 3.68 23.36 1.40
CA ASP A 161 4.58 23.22 2.56
C ASP A 161 3.85 22.72 3.83
N TYR A 162 3.09 21.64 3.67
CA TYR A 162 2.22 21.09 4.73
C TYR A 162 2.97 20.76 6.03
N ASN A 163 4.20 20.25 5.90
CA ASN A 163 5.05 19.88 7.03
C ASN A 163 5.92 21.04 7.53
N LYS A 164 6.02 22.15 6.79
CA LYS A 164 6.92 23.29 7.08
C LYS A 164 8.40 22.91 7.07
N GLU A 165 8.77 22.08 6.11
CA GLU A 165 10.09 21.44 6.00
C GLU A 165 10.64 21.51 4.56
N VAL A 166 9.94 22.15 3.60
CA VAL A 166 10.37 22.18 2.19
C VAL A 166 11.72 22.87 1.98
N GLU A 167 12.12 23.75 2.89
CA GLU A 167 13.44 24.40 2.90
C GLU A 167 14.60 23.41 3.07
N GLU A 168 14.33 22.22 3.64
CA GLU A 168 15.29 21.13 3.79
C GLU A 168 15.39 20.24 2.53
N GLY A 169 14.42 20.36 1.61
CA GLY A 169 14.38 19.65 0.34
C GLY A 169 13.01 19.03 0.02
N CYS A 170 12.86 18.56 -1.22
CA CYS A 170 11.63 17.90 -1.67
C CYS A 170 11.44 16.52 -1.04
N HIS A 171 10.20 16.17 -0.72
CA HIS A 171 9.85 14.86 -0.17
C HIS A 171 9.67 13.83 -1.28
N ILE A 172 10.79 13.26 -1.76
CA ILE A 172 10.83 12.31 -2.88
C ILE A 172 9.84 11.13 -2.71
N THR A 173 9.71 10.60 -1.49
CA THR A 173 8.75 9.53 -1.19
C THR A 173 7.30 9.97 -1.36
N SER A 174 6.95 11.23 -1.05
CA SER A 174 5.59 11.76 -1.30
C SER A 174 5.29 11.87 -2.78
N MET A 175 6.29 12.27 -3.58
CA MET A 175 6.14 12.36 -5.04
C MET A 175 5.84 10.98 -5.64
N ALA A 176 6.56 9.94 -5.20
CA ALA A 176 6.25 8.56 -5.58
C ALA A 176 4.86 8.13 -5.07
N GLY A 177 4.53 8.45 -3.81
CA GLY A 177 3.22 8.17 -3.20
C GLY A 177 2.04 8.82 -3.94
N THR A 178 2.27 9.97 -4.58
CA THR A 178 1.27 10.63 -5.42
C THR A 178 0.91 9.79 -6.64
N TRP A 179 1.92 9.23 -7.32
CA TRP A 179 1.70 8.31 -8.44
C TRP A 179 1.01 7.02 -7.98
N MET A 180 1.46 6.45 -6.85
CA MET A 180 0.88 5.23 -6.29
C MET A 180 -0.60 5.43 -5.93
N SER A 181 -0.97 6.57 -5.35
CA SER A 181 -2.36 6.88 -5.02
C SER A 181 -3.27 6.91 -6.26
N ILE A 182 -2.75 7.34 -7.42
CA ILE A 182 -3.49 7.28 -8.69
C ILE A 182 -3.57 5.86 -9.22
N VAL A 183 -2.45 5.15 -9.31
CA VAL A 183 -2.37 3.86 -10.00
C VAL A 183 -2.90 2.71 -9.16
N GLU A 184 -2.41 2.59 -7.93
CA GLU A 184 -2.78 1.53 -6.98
C GLU A 184 -4.00 1.89 -6.13
N GLY A 185 -4.25 3.19 -5.89
CA GLY A 185 -5.44 3.66 -5.18
C GLY A 185 -6.65 3.75 -6.11
N PHE A 186 -6.73 4.83 -6.88
CA PHE A 186 -7.89 5.08 -7.75
C PHE A 186 -8.00 4.11 -8.92
N GLY A 187 -6.88 3.75 -9.56
CA GLY A 187 -6.86 2.74 -10.62
C GLY A 187 -7.05 1.31 -10.11
N GLY A 188 -6.92 1.08 -8.80
CA GLY A 188 -7.03 -0.24 -8.17
C GLY A 188 -6.04 -1.26 -8.75
N MET A 189 -4.89 -0.80 -9.26
CA MET A 189 -3.94 -1.67 -9.96
C MET A 189 -3.25 -2.63 -8.98
N ARG A 190 -3.33 -3.94 -9.25
CA ARG A 190 -2.56 -4.97 -8.54
C ARG A 190 -2.00 -5.98 -9.54
N VAL A 191 -0.88 -6.61 -9.18
CA VAL A 191 -0.39 -7.81 -9.88
C VAL A 191 -0.79 -9.02 -9.05
N LYS A 192 -1.66 -9.88 -9.58
CA LYS A 192 -2.11 -11.13 -8.93
C LYS A 192 -2.03 -12.25 -9.95
N ASP A 193 -1.54 -13.42 -9.52
CA ASP A 193 -1.42 -14.60 -10.38
C ASP A 193 -0.82 -14.32 -11.76
N ASP A 194 0.23 -13.51 -11.77
CA ASP A 194 0.98 -13.14 -12.99
C ASP A 194 0.22 -12.26 -14.01
N ALA A 195 -0.91 -11.68 -13.60
CA ALA A 195 -1.75 -10.80 -14.40
C ALA A 195 -1.97 -9.43 -13.72
N LEU A 196 -2.32 -8.43 -14.54
CA LEU A 196 -2.74 -7.11 -14.05
C LEU A 196 -4.23 -7.11 -13.73
N HIS A 197 -4.57 -6.66 -12.54
CA HIS A 197 -5.93 -6.43 -12.07
C HIS A 197 -6.16 -4.94 -11.86
N PHE A 198 -7.37 -4.48 -12.17
CA PHE A 198 -7.82 -3.12 -11.99
C PHE A 198 -9.21 -3.11 -11.35
N GLU A 199 -9.40 -2.20 -10.39
CA GLU A 199 -10.71 -1.83 -9.85
C GLU A 199 -10.86 -0.32 -9.91
N PRO A 200 -11.08 0.25 -11.11
CA PRO A 200 -11.03 1.69 -11.32
C PRO A 200 -12.14 2.41 -10.57
N ARG A 201 -11.76 3.49 -9.89
CA ARG A 201 -12.64 4.44 -9.20
C ARG A 201 -12.26 5.85 -9.62
N ILE A 202 -13.22 6.76 -9.56
CA ILE A 202 -12.99 8.16 -9.90
C ILE A 202 -13.45 9.06 -8.74
N PRO A 203 -12.59 9.95 -8.22
CA PRO A 203 -13.02 11.01 -7.31
C PRO A 203 -14.03 11.94 -7.99
N GLN A 204 -15.01 12.46 -7.24
CA GLN A 204 -16.03 13.36 -7.77
C GLN A 204 -15.47 14.67 -8.35
N GLN A 205 -14.24 15.01 -7.99
CA GLN A 205 -13.54 16.21 -8.42
C GLN A 205 -12.93 16.10 -9.82
N TRP A 206 -12.92 14.90 -10.43
CA TRP A 206 -12.28 14.63 -11.72
C TRP A 206 -13.28 14.15 -12.77
N ASP A 207 -13.13 14.62 -14.01
CA ASP A 207 -13.87 14.08 -15.16
C ASP A 207 -13.24 12.78 -15.69
N GLY A 208 -11.93 12.63 -15.48
CA GLY A 208 -11.16 11.45 -15.84
C GLY A 208 -9.69 11.58 -15.51
N TYR A 209 -8.98 10.46 -15.56
CA TYR A 209 -7.53 10.39 -15.41
C TYR A 209 -6.96 9.28 -16.29
N SER A 210 -5.66 9.33 -16.56
CA SER A 210 -4.99 8.25 -17.28
C SER A 210 -3.57 8.05 -16.79
N PHE A 211 -3.08 6.84 -16.90
CA PHE A 211 -1.71 6.47 -16.56
C PHE A 211 -1.20 5.38 -17.51
N LYS A 212 0.12 5.23 -17.55
CA LYS A 212 0.81 4.17 -18.28
C LYS A 212 1.60 3.31 -17.31
N ILE A 213 1.59 2.00 -17.53
CA ILE A 213 2.45 1.04 -16.82
C ILE A 213 3.19 0.18 -17.83
N ASN A 214 4.44 -0.14 -17.53
CA ASN A 214 5.16 -1.19 -18.25
C ASN A 214 4.96 -2.51 -17.51
N PHE A 215 4.36 -3.49 -18.18
CA PHE A 215 4.24 -4.85 -17.66
C PHE A 215 4.89 -5.80 -18.65
N ARG A 216 6.02 -6.38 -18.22
CA ARG A 216 6.80 -7.36 -19.00
C ARG A 216 7.23 -6.86 -20.38
N GLY A 217 7.63 -5.60 -20.46
CA GLY A 217 8.08 -4.97 -21.70
C GLY A 217 6.95 -4.40 -22.57
N GLN A 218 5.68 -4.55 -22.16
CA GLN A 218 4.54 -3.99 -22.88
C GLN A 218 3.97 -2.80 -22.11
N VAL A 219 3.74 -1.67 -22.79
CA VAL A 219 3.23 -0.46 -22.16
C VAL A 219 1.71 -0.41 -22.30
N LEU A 220 1.01 -0.62 -21.19
CA LEU A 220 -0.44 -0.50 -21.11
C LEU A 220 -0.81 0.91 -20.66
N LYS A 221 -1.59 1.63 -21.46
CA LYS A 221 -2.25 2.88 -21.04
C LYS A 221 -3.66 2.55 -20.56
N VAL A 222 -3.99 3.04 -19.37
CA VAL A 222 -5.32 2.96 -18.77
C VAL A 222 -5.89 4.37 -18.71
N SER A 223 -7.11 4.58 -19.20
CA SER A 223 -7.83 5.85 -19.11
C SER A 223 -9.19 5.62 -18.48
N VAL A 224 -9.47 6.31 -17.39
CA VAL A 224 -10.70 6.15 -16.59
C VAL A 224 -11.47 7.45 -16.66
N ASN A 225 -12.78 7.37 -16.90
CA ASN A 225 -13.71 8.48 -16.72
C ASN A 225 -14.98 7.98 -16.00
N VAL A 226 -15.98 8.84 -15.85
CA VAL A 226 -17.23 8.52 -15.15
C VAL A 226 -18.04 7.40 -15.85
N ALA A 227 -17.92 7.28 -17.18
CA ALA A 227 -18.72 6.36 -17.99
C ALA A 227 -18.01 5.03 -18.28
N ASP A 228 -16.71 5.06 -18.57
CA ASP A 228 -15.97 3.89 -19.05
C ASP A 228 -14.49 3.85 -18.60
N THR A 229 -13.91 2.66 -18.66
CA THR A 229 -12.46 2.44 -18.57
C THR A 229 -11.92 1.95 -19.90
N LYS A 230 -10.89 2.63 -20.41
CA LYS A 230 -10.27 2.39 -21.71
C LYS A 230 -8.84 1.89 -21.56
N PHE A 231 -8.49 0.90 -22.37
CA PHE A 231 -7.16 0.30 -22.43
C PHE A 231 -6.60 0.41 -23.84
N THR A 232 -5.33 0.81 -23.96
CA THR A 232 -4.56 0.70 -25.20
C THR A 232 -3.18 0.13 -24.90
N LEU A 233 -2.76 -0.87 -25.68
CA LEU A 233 -1.49 -1.55 -25.50
C LEU A 233 -0.49 -1.15 -26.58
N GLU A 234 0.65 -0.63 -26.16
CA GLU A 234 1.87 -0.45 -26.96
C GLU A 234 2.78 -1.66 -26.69
N GLY A 235 2.78 -2.64 -27.59
CA GLY A 235 3.48 -3.91 -27.42
C GLY A 235 3.41 -4.82 -28.65
N GLU A 236 3.89 -6.06 -28.52
CA GLU A 236 3.94 -7.03 -29.61
C GLU A 236 2.90 -8.15 -29.47
N LYS A 237 2.42 -8.41 -28.25
CA LYS A 237 1.54 -9.53 -27.92
C LYS A 237 0.32 -9.02 -27.18
N GLU A 238 -0.80 -9.73 -27.31
CA GLU A 238 -1.97 -9.48 -26.49
C GLU A 238 -1.64 -9.55 -24.98
N LEU A 239 -2.39 -8.79 -24.19
CA LEU A 239 -2.28 -8.77 -22.75
C LEU A 239 -3.67 -8.98 -22.14
N THR A 240 -3.83 -10.05 -21.37
CA THR A 240 -5.03 -10.24 -20.55
C THR A 240 -4.90 -9.44 -19.26
N VAL A 241 -5.86 -8.56 -19.03
CA VAL A 241 -6.03 -7.82 -17.77
C VAL A 241 -7.37 -8.21 -17.14
N PHE A 242 -7.52 -7.97 -15.84
CA PHE A 242 -8.77 -8.20 -15.14
C PHE A 242 -9.35 -6.87 -14.66
N VAL A 243 -10.58 -6.57 -15.04
CA VAL A 243 -11.29 -5.35 -14.62
C VAL A 243 -12.48 -5.74 -13.79
N ASN A 244 -12.50 -5.36 -12.51
CA ASN A 244 -13.53 -5.76 -11.55
C ASN A 244 -13.78 -7.29 -11.55
N GLY A 245 -12.68 -8.06 -11.62
CA GLY A 245 -12.70 -9.53 -11.67
C GLY A 245 -13.01 -10.16 -13.04
N THR A 246 -13.34 -9.37 -14.07
CA THR A 246 -13.63 -9.88 -15.41
C THR A 246 -12.39 -9.82 -16.30
N ALA A 247 -12.03 -10.93 -16.95
CA ALA A 247 -10.91 -10.97 -17.88
C ALA A 247 -11.21 -10.18 -19.17
N VAL A 248 -10.26 -9.36 -19.60
CA VAL A 248 -10.31 -8.49 -20.77
C VAL A 248 -9.01 -8.63 -21.54
N THR A 249 -9.08 -9.08 -22.80
CA THR A 249 -7.91 -9.15 -23.67
C THR A 249 -7.71 -7.83 -24.38
N VAL A 250 -6.52 -7.26 -24.26
CA VAL A 250 -6.11 -6.04 -24.94
C VAL A 250 -5.10 -6.39 -26.02
N GLU A 251 -5.50 -6.25 -27.28
CA GLU A 251 -4.61 -6.42 -28.43
C GLU A 251 -3.77 -5.15 -28.68
N PRO A 252 -2.53 -5.29 -29.17
CA PRO A 252 -1.71 -4.14 -29.55
C PRO A 252 -2.41 -3.21 -30.54
N ASN A 253 -2.29 -1.89 -30.32
CA ASN A 253 -2.87 -0.83 -31.16
C ASN A 253 -4.42 -0.83 -31.26
N THR A 254 -5.11 -1.61 -30.43
CA THR A 254 -6.58 -1.62 -30.35
C THR A 254 -7.04 -0.89 -29.09
N LEU A 255 -8.10 -0.10 -29.22
CA LEU A 255 -8.79 0.52 -28.08
C LEU A 255 -9.82 -0.47 -27.54
N VAL A 256 -9.65 -0.90 -26.30
CA VAL A 256 -10.65 -1.71 -25.58
C VAL A 256 -11.36 -0.81 -24.57
N THR A 257 -12.69 -0.86 -24.56
CA THR A 257 -13.53 -0.10 -23.62
C THR A 257 -14.32 -1.08 -22.77
N VAL A 258 -14.30 -0.89 -21.45
CA VAL A 258 -15.01 -1.68 -20.44
C VAL A 258 -15.95 -0.76 -19.67
#